data_AF-A0A0F9A7E7-F1
#
_entry.id   AF-A0A0F9A7E7-F1
#
_cell.length_a   1.000
_cell.length_b   1.000
_cell.length_c   1.000
_cell.angle_alpha   90.00
_cell.angle_beta   90.00
_cell.angle_gamma   90.00
#
_symmetry.space_group_name_H-M   'P 1'
#
loop_
_entity.id
_entity.type
_entity.pdbx_description
1 polymer ?
#
loop_
_entity_poly.entity_id
_entity_poly.type
_entity_poly.pdbx_seq_one_letter_code
_entity_poly.pdbx_strand_id
1 'polypeptide(L)'
;MEGFKNWQGPKALVAEANIQAFLDSVQSGKYGITEEGGYSKVRLPGITVIESPEIQYVNIMGIVKILEIPALGLNSVDVPFVKIMESRDYEFVQGPGFTVLETPDGNIVNVFGINFSEGNKQLVASKISQIAEDQRRDAT
;
A
#
# COMPACT_ATOMS: atom_id res chain seq x y z
N MET A 1 -6.30 31.46 -16.94
CA MET A 1 -6.47 30.17 -16.25
C MET A 1 -6.74 29.11 -17.31
N GLU A 2 -5.71 28.56 -17.96
CA GLU A 2 -5.88 27.55 -19.02
C GLU A 2 -5.43 26.14 -18.59
N GLY A 3 -4.74 25.99 -17.46
CA GLY A 3 -4.16 24.72 -17.00
C GLY A 3 -5.17 23.62 -16.61
N PHE A 4 -6.44 23.96 -16.42
CA PHE A 4 -7.46 23.00 -15.97
C PHE A 4 -8.07 22.13 -17.08
N LYS A 5 -8.01 22.55 -18.34
CA LYS A 5 -8.77 21.87 -19.41
C LYS A 5 -8.27 20.46 -19.69
N ASN A 6 -7.02 20.16 -19.36
CA ASN A 6 -6.35 18.91 -19.72
C ASN A 6 -5.81 18.12 -18.52
N TRP A 7 -5.97 18.62 -17.29
CA TRP A 7 -5.50 17.90 -16.11
C TRP A 7 -6.53 16.83 -15.72
N GLN A 8 -6.20 15.56 -15.96
CA GLN A 8 -7.08 14.42 -15.65
C GLN A 8 -7.13 14.09 -14.15
N GLY A 9 -6.41 14.85 -13.31
CA GLY A 9 -6.21 14.50 -11.91
C GLY A 9 -5.35 13.23 -11.75
N PRO A 10 -4.93 12.92 -10.52
CA PRO A 10 -4.25 11.66 -10.25
C PRO A 10 -5.28 10.55 -10.42
N LYS A 11 -5.03 9.62 -11.34
CA LYS A 11 -5.97 8.52 -11.67
C LYS A 11 -6.47 7.77 -10.42
N ALA A 12 -5.65 7.69 -9.37
CA ALA A 12 -5.98 7.10 -8.08
C ALA A 12 -7.06 7.88 -7.28
N LEU A 13 -7.15 9.21 -7.42
CA LEU A 13 -8.19 10.03 -6.74
C LEU A 13 -9.51 10.04 -7.51
N VAL A 14 -9.46 9.92 -8.84
CA VAL A 14 -10.66 9.91 -9.70
C VAL A 14 -11.43 8.60 -9.57
N ALA A 15 -10.76 7.52 -9.14
CA ALA A 15 -11.34 6.19 -9.07
C ALA A 15 -12.30 5.97 -7.88
N GLU A 16 -12.05 6.54 -6.68
CA GLU A 16 -12.83 6.08 -5.51
C GLU A 16 -13.00 7.04 -4.31
N ALA A 17 -12.59 8.32 -4.37
CA ALA A 17 -12.83 9.23 -3.23
C ALA A 17 -13.23 10.65 -3.64
N ASN A 18 -14.53 10.93 -3.46
CA ASN A 18 -15.09 12.25 -3.17
C ASN A 18 -14.76 13.40 -4.15
N ILE A 19 -15.08 13.18 -5.45
CA ILE A 19 -15.08 14.21 -6.50
C ILE A 19 -15.78 15.50 -6.04
N GLN A 20 -16.84 15.41 -5.24
CA GLN A 20 -17.56 16.59 -4.76
C GLN A 20 -16.74 17.46 -3.78
N ALA A 21 -16.04 16.84 -2.82
CA ALA A 21 -15.17 17.58 -1.90
C ALA A 21 -14.00 18.25 -2.64
N PHE A 22 -13.50 17.61 -3.70
CA PHE A 22 -12.55 18.21 -4.63
C PHE A 22 -13.14 19.44 -5.31
N LEU A 23 -14.32 19.34 -5.92
CA LEU A 23 -14.99 20.48 -6.57
C LEU A 23 -15.25 21.65 -5.61
N ASP A 24 -15.70 21.36 -4.39
CA ASP A 24 -15.95 22.37 -3.36
C ASP A 24 -14.65 23.09 -2.93
N SER A 25 -13.52 22.36 -2.89
CA SER A 25 -12.21 22.95 -2.61
C SER A 25 -11.70 23.84 -3.74
N VAL A 26 -12.00 23.46 -4.98
CA VAL A 26 -11.69 24.24 -6.18
C VAL A 26 -12.50 25.53 -6.18
N GLN A 27 -13.80 25.45 -5.92
CA GLN A 27 -14.69 26.61 -5.88
C GLN A 27 -14.37 27.56 -4.71
N SER A 28 -13.93 27.03 -3.57
CA SER A 28 -13.55 27.84 -2.40
C SER A 28 -12.14 28.45 -2.48
N GLY A 29 -11.37 28.19 -3.54
CA GLY A 29 -10.02 28.71 -3.72
C GLY A 29 -9.01 28.16 -2.69
N LYS A 30 -9.34 27.05 -2.02
CA LYS A 30 -8.48 26.42 -1.01
C LYS A 30 -7.50 25.40 -1.60
N TYR A 31 -7.25 25.49 -2.90
CA TYR A 31 -6.31 24.63 -3.59
C TYR A 31 -5.09 25.44 -4.06
N GLY A 32 -3.95 24.77 -4.11
CA GLY A 32 -2.72 25.34 -4.63
C GLY A 32 -2.08 24.39 -5.61
N ILE A 33 -1.79 24.88 -6.82
CA ILE A 33 -0.98 24.17 -7.81
C ILE A 33 0.37 24.88 -7.89
N THR A 34 1.44 24.11 -7.81
CA THR A 34 2.81 24.60 -8.02
C THR A 34 3.47 23.70 -9.04
N GLU A 35 4.02 24.30 -10.09
CA GLU A 35 4.82 23.63 -11.10
C GLU A 35 6.18 24.30 -11.12
N GLU A 36 7.23 23.55 -10.77
CA GLU A 36 8.60 24.05 -10.72
C GLU A 36 9.56 22.88 -10.95
N GLY A 37 10.68 23.10 -11.64
CA GLY A 37 11.77 22.11 -11.70
C GLY A 37 11.38 20.71 -12.19
N GLY A 38 10.37 20.59 -13.05
CA GLY A 38 9.93 19.30 -13.61
C GLY A 38 9.03 18.47 -12.70
N TYR A 39 8.53 19.03 -11.60
CA TYR A 39 7.48 18.41 -10.79
C TYR A 39 6.24 19.30 -10.73
N SER A 40 5.08 18.66 -10.59
CA SER A 40 3.81 19.29 -10.26
C SER A 40 3.43 18.93 -8.82
N LYS A 41 2.84 19.89 -8.12
CA LYS A 41 2.31 19.69 -6.78
C LYS A 41 0.92 20.27 -6.69
N VAL A 42 -0.03 19.45 -6.27
CA VAL A 42 -1.41 19.87 -6.03
C VAL A 42 -1.74 19.71 -4.56
N ARG A 43 -2.23 20.79 -3.94
CA ARG A 43 -2.75 20.80 -2.58
C ARG A 43 -4.24 21.07 -2.63
N LEU A 44 -5.00 20.24 -1.94
CA LEU A 44 -6.41 20.40 -1.64
C LEU A 44 -6.58 20.28 -0.12
N PRO A 45 -7.71 20.70 0.47
CA PRO A 45 -8.02 20.42 1.86
C PRO A 45 -7.88 18.92 2.16
N GLY A 46 -6.89 18.58 2.99
CA GLY A 46 -6.64 17.21 3.35
C GLY A 46 -6.04 16.32 2.26
N ILE A 47 -5.66 16.83 1.08
CA ILE A 47 -5.02 16.02 0.04
C ILE A 47 -3.77 16.75 -0.48
N THR A 48 -2.66 16.03 -0.59
CA THR A 48 -1.46 16.52 -1.28
C THR A 48 -1.03 15.50 -2.32
N VAL A 49 -0.78 15.98 -3.52
CA VAL A 49 -0.27 15.20 -4.64
C VAL A 49 1.02 15.83 -5.11
N ILE A 50 2.03 15.01 -5.38
CA ILE A 50 3.28 15.40 -6.00
C ILE A 50 3.53 14.43 -7.16
N GLU A 51 3.80 14.96 -8.34
CA GLU A 51 4.06 14.18 -9.54
C GLU A 51 5.32 14.71 -10.23
N SER A 52 6.24 13.81 -10.52
CA SER A 52 7.42 14.04 -11.35
C SER A 52 7.67 12.79 -12.20
N PRO A 53 8.58 12.85 -13.19
CA PRO A 53 8.95 11.67 -13.97
C PRO A 53 9.47 10.50 -13.12
N GLU A 54 10.03 10.79 -11.94
CA GLU A 54 10.68 9.80 -11.06
C GLU A 54 9.76 9.30 -9.95
N ILE A 55 8.81 10.14 -9.50
CA ILE A 55 8.01 9.88 -8.30
C ILE A 55 6.58 10.37 -8.50
N GLN A 56 5.61 9.53 -8.14
CA GLN A 56 4.23 9.94 -7.89
C GLN A 56 3.90 9.69 -6.43
N TYR A 57 3.38 10.70 -5.75
CA TYR A 57 3.04 10.64 -4.33
C TYR A 57 1.67 11.25 -4.07
N VAL A 58 0.84 10.56 -3.30
CA VAL A 58 -0.47 11.03 -2.84
C VAL A 58 -0.55 10.87 -1.33
N ASN A 59 -0.98 11.91 -0.63
CA ASN A 59 -1.28 11.89 0.79
C ASN A 59 -2.70 12.36 1.01
N ILE A 60 -3.52 11.55 1.68
CA ILE A 60 -4.89 11.88 2.05
C ILE A 60 -4.97 11.90 3.57
N MET A 61 -5.28 13.08 4.10
CA MET A 61 -5.57 13.36 5.51
C MET A 61 -4.44 12.95 6.47
N GLY A 62 -3.22 12.71 5.95
CA GLY A 62 -2.09 12.18 6.72
C GLY A 62 -2.20 10.67 7.03
N ILE A 63 -3.30 10.02 6.63
CA ILE A 63 -3.64 8.64 6.99
C ILE A 63 -3.47 7.67 5.83
N VAL A 64 -3.66 8.11 4.59
CA VAL A 64 -3.39 7.31 3.40
C VAL A 64 -2.22 7.93 2.67
N LYS A 65 -1.20 7.13 2.36
CA LYS A 65 -0.05 7.54 1.56
C LYS A 65 0.16 6.53 0.45
N ILE A 66 0.21 7.03 -0.78
CA ILE A 66 0.52 6.23 -1.97
C ILE A 66 1.82 6.79 -2.53
N LEU A 67 2.75 5.90 -2.86
CA LEU A 67 4.03 6.23 -3.47
C LEU A 67 4.28 5.27 -4.63
N GLU A 68 4.55 5.81 -5.80
CA GLU A 68 4.99 5.06 -6.98
C GLU A 68 6.33 5.63 -7.46
N ILE A 69 7.28 4.74 -7.71
CA ILE A 69 8.61 5.03 -8.27
C ILE A 69 8.76 4.18 -9.53
N PRO A 70 8.35 4.68 -10.71
CA PRO A 70 8.28 3.89 -11.94
C PRO A 70 9.63 3.30 -12.35
N ALA A 71 10.72 4.04 -12.15
CA ALA A 71 12.08 3.60 -12.48
C ALA A 71 12.49 2.30 -11.73
N LEU A 72 11.93 2.08 -10.54
CA LEU A 72 12.16 0.89 -9.72
C LEU A 72 11.02 -0.14 -9.86
N GLY A 73 9.94 0.20 -10.56
CA GLY A 73 8.70 -0.58 -10.55
C GLY A 73 8.14 -0.78 -9.15
N LEU A 74 8.35 0.20 -8.26
CA LEU A 74 7.95 0.14 -6.86
C LEU A 74 6.66 0.92 -6.64
N ASN A 75 5.70 0.28 -5.99
CA ASN A 75 4.47 0.90 -5.50
C ASN A 75 4.34 0.64 -4.00
N SER A 76 3.85 1.61 -3.24
CA SER A 76 3.49 1.39 -1.84
C SER A 76 2.23 2.13 -1.48
N VAL A 77 1.43 1.50 -0.61
CA VAL A 77 0.22 2.06 -0.03
C VAL A 77 0.30 1.87 1.47
N ASP A 78 0.23 2.98 2.21
CA ASP A 78 0.19 3.01 3.67
C ASP A 78 -1.18 3.57 4.07
N VAL A 79 -1.97 2.77 4.78
CA VAL A 79 -3.28 3.13 5.34
C VAL A 79 -3.25 2.83 6.84
N PRO A 80 -4.21 3.31 7.65
CA PRO A 80 -4.23 2.99 9.06
C PRO A 80 -4.12 1.48 9.28
N PHE A 81 -3.12 1.11 10.07
CA PHE A 81 -2.79 -0.26 10.46
C PHE A 81 -2.25 -1.18 9.37
N VAL A 82 -2.33 -0.83 8.08
CA VAL A 82 -1.89 -1.72 6.99
C VAL A 82 -0.91 -1.01 6.07
N LYS A 83 0.18 -1.70 5.74
CA LYS A 83 1.17 -1.26 4.76
C LYS A 83 1.30 -2.30 3.66
N ILE A 84 1.19 -1.88 2.42
CA ILE A 84 1.39 -2.69 1.22
C ILE A 84 2.58 -2.10 0.46
N MET A 85 3.50 -2.96 0.01
CA MET A 85 4.54 -2.59 -0.94
C MET A 85 4.62 -3.65 -2.03
N GLU A 86 4.68 -3.19 -3.26
CA GLU A 86 4.87 -4.02 -4.44
C GLU A 86 6.13 -3.56 -5.16
N SER A 87 6.87 -4.52 -5.69
CA SER A 87 7.94 -4.33 -6.64
C SER A 87 7.80 -5.38 -7.74
N ARG A 88 8.67 -5.37 -8.75
CA ARG A 88 8.59 -6.33 -9.87
C ARG A 88 8.45 -7.80 -9.46
N ASP A 89 9.17 -8.19 -8.41
CA ASP A 89 9.32 -9.59 -8.02
C ASP A 89 8.79 -9.87 -6.60
N TYR A 90 8.34 -8.84 -5.88
CA TYR A 90 7.98 -8.96 -4.47
C TYR A 90 6.71 -8.21 -4.15
N GLU A 91 5.84 -8.83 -3.35
CA GLU A 91 4.71 -8.19 -2.70
C GLU A 91 4.85 -8.34 -1.18
N PHE A 92 4.66 -7.25 -0.46
CA PHE A 92 4.78 -7.19 0.99
C PHE A 92 3.52 -6.55 1.57
N VAL A 93 2.89 -7.25 2.52
CA VAL A 93 1.74 -6.74 3.26
C VAL A 93 2.01 -6.86 4.75
N GLN A 94 1.88 -5.78 5.50
CA GLN A 94 2.01 -5.77 6.94
C GLN A 94 0.77 -5.19 7.58
N GLY A 95 0.31 -5.82 8.65
CA GLY A 95 -0.72 -5.25 9.52
C GLY A 95 -0.58 -5.71 10.96
N PRO A 96 -1.59 -5.46 11.81
CA PRO A 96 -1.53 -5.82 13.22
C PRO A 96 -1.41 -7.34 13.37
N GLY A 97 -0.28 -7.79 13.90
CA GLY A 97 -0.05 -9.20 14.18
C GLY A 97 0.24 -10.06 12.95
N PHE A 98 0.45 -9.47 11.77
CA PHE A 98 0.83 -10.25 10.59
C PHE A 98 1.77 -9.49 9.64
N THR A 99 2.55 -10.26 8.91
CA THR A 99 3.35 -9.82 7.77
C THR A 99 3.29 -10.91 6.70
N VAL A 100 3.14 -10.54 5.45
CA VAL A 100 3.25 -11.43 4.29
C VAL A 100 4.31 -10.84 3.37
N LEU A 101 5.20 -11.69 2.88
CA LEU A 101 6.16 -11.39 1.84
C LEU A 101 6.05 -12.49 0.78
N GLU A 102 5.56 -12.15 -0.39
CA GLU A 102 5.59 -12.99 -1.57
C GLU A 102 6.92 -12.75 -2.30
N THR A 103 7.59 -13.82 -2.68
CA THR A 103 8.84 -13.80 -3.45
C THR A 103 8.71 -14.77 -4.63
N PRO A 104 9.63 -14.72 -5.62
CA PRO A 104 9.64 -15.69 -6.71
C PRO A 104 9.83 -17.15 -6.24
N ASP A 105 10.40 -17.33 -5.04
CA ASP A 105 10.68 -18.62 -4.43
C ASP A 105 9.55 -19.10 -3.49
N GLY A 106 8.46 -18.33 -3.40
CA GLY A 106 7.27 -18.64 -2.61
C GLY A 106 6.98 -17.64 -1.49
N ASN A 107 5.95 -17.94 -0.70
CA ASN A 107 5.43 -17.01 0.30
C ASN A 107 6.06 -17.22 1.68
N ILE A 108 6.44 -16.12 2.32
CA ILE A 108 6.82 -16.03 3.72
C ILE A 108 5.71 -15.28 4.46
N VAL A 109 5.04 -15.96 5.39
CA VAL A 109 3.97 -15.41 6.21
C VAL A 109 4.43 -15.40 7.66
N ASN A 110 4.39 -14.27 8.33
CA ASN A 110 4.55 -14.14 9.77
C ASN A 110 3.21 -13.83 10.40
N VAL A 111 2.79 -14.60 11.41
CA VAL A 111 1.59 -14.31 12.21
C VAL A 111 1.98 -14.35 13.68
N PHE A 112 1.84 -13.22 14.38
CA PHE A 112 2.21 -13.06 15.79
C PHE A 112 3.62 -13.56 16.14
N GLY A 113 4.60 -13.31 15.26
CA GLY A 113 5.99 -13.75 15.43
C GLY A 113 6.28 -15.17 14.95
N ILE A 114 5.28 -15.90 14.45
CA ILE A 114 5.42 -17.26 13.92
C ILE A 114 5.64 -17.20 12.42
N ASN A 115 6.79 -17.67 11.94
CA ASN A 115 7.14 -17.68 10.52
C ASN A 115 6.71 -18.99 9.83
N PHE A 116 5.96 -18.85 8.75
CA PHE A 116 5.59 -19.87 7.81
C PHE A 116 6.27 -19.55 6.49
N SER A 117 7.03 -20.49 5.95
CA SER A 117 7.51 -20.44 4.57
C SER A 117 7.00 -21.69 3.85
N GLU A 118 6.91 -21.68 2.52
CA GLU A 118 6.51 -22.88 1.78
C GLU A 118 7.40 -24.10 2.09
N GLY A 119 8.69 -23.86 2.38
CA GLY A 119 9.60 -24.89 2.89
C GLY A 119 9.24 -25.45 4.29
N ASN A 120 8.49 -24.71 5.10
CA ASN A 120 8.07 -25.10 6.45
C ASN A 120 6.65 -25.71 6.51
N LYS A 121 5.86 -25.71 5.43
CA LYS A 121 4.50 -26.29 5.44
C LYS A 121 4.50 -27.76 5.88
N GLN A 122 5.49 -28.55 5.43
CA GLN A 122 5.64 -29.94 5.85
C GLN A 122 6.06 -30.08 7.32
N LEU A 123 6.89 -29.17 7.83
CA LEU A 123 7.36 -29.17 9.23
C LEU A 123 6.24 -28.77 10.21
N VAL A 124 5.38 -27.82 9.81
CA VAL A 124 4.22 -27.42 10.60
C VAL A 124 3.16 -28.53 10.58
N ALA A 125 2.87 -29.11 9.41
CA ALA A 125 1.96 -30.24 9.29
C ALA A 125 2.43 -31.45 10.11
N SER A 126 3.73 -31.76 10.09
CA SER A 126 4.29 -32.86 10.87
C SER A 126 4.22 -32.60 12.38
N LYS A 127 4.50 -31.37 12.83
CA LYS A 127 4.35 -30.99 14.24
C LYS A 127 2.90 -31.04 14.72
N ILE A 128 1.94 -30.58 13.92
CA ILE A 128 0.52 -30.66 14.26
C ILE A 128 0.08 -32.12 14.41
N SER A 129 0.50 -32.99 13.48
CA SER A 129 0.21 -34.43 13.56
C SER A 129 0.85 -35.09 14.79
N GLN A 130 2.10 -34.75 15.13
CA GLN A 130 2.74 -35.26 16.35
C GLN A 130 2.01 -34.83 17.63
N ILE A 131 1.63 -33.56 17.73
CA ILE A 131 0.89 -33.06 18.90
C ILE A 131 -0.46 -33.79 19.04
N ALA A 132 -1.15 -34.05 17.92
CA ALA A 132 -2.41 -34.79 17.93
C ALA A 132 -2.23 -36.28 18.34
N GLU A 133 -1.13 -36.91 17.95
CA GLU A 133 -0.79 -38.28 18.37
C GLU A 133 -0.40 -38.37 19.84
N ASP A 134 0.39 -37.42 20.34
CA ASP A 134 0.80 -37.39 21.75
C ASP A 134 -0.40 -37.14 22.68
N GLN A 135 -1.31 -36.24 22.30
CA GLN A 135 -2.56 -36.04 23.03
C GLN A 135 -3.49 -37.27 23.01
N ARG A 136 -3.45 -38.08 21.95
CA ARG A 136 -4.18 -39.37 21.92
C ARG A 136 -3.56 -40.41 22.83
N ARG A 137 -2.23 -40.46 22.92
CA ARG A 137 -1.50 -41.41 23.78
C ARG A 137 -1.69 -41.10 25.25
N ASP A 138 -1.70 -39.82 25.63
CA ASP A 138 -1.91 -39.40 27.02
C ASP A 138 -3.37 -39.56 27.50
N ALA A 139 -4.32 -39.78 26.58
CA ALA A 139 -5.74 -39.98 26.87
C ALA A 139 -6.17 -41.46 26.98
N THR A 140 -5.24 -42.41 26.84
CA THR A 140 -5.49 -43.87 26.91
C THR A 140 -4.79 -44.50 28.11
#